data_AF-T1A2D8-F1
#
_entry.id   AF-T1A2D8-F1
#
_cell.length_a   1.000
_cell.length_b   1.000
_cell.length_c   1.000
_cell.angle_alpha   90.00
_cell.angle_beta   90.00
_cell.angle_gamma   90.00
#
_symmetry.space_group_name_H-M   'P 1'
#
loop_
_entity.id
_entity.type
_entity.pdbx_description
1 polymer ?
#
loop_
_entity_poly.entity_id
_entity_poly.type
_entity_poly.pdbx_seq_one_letter_code
_entity_poly.pdbx_strand_id
1 'polypeptide(L)'
;MQLRTLASAKGLQFPLVFLPLAWRADGGGRKQYLLRFHDAWDRLSVDLGSPARVEHQQRAAREAQEERARLLYVALTRAQQACWVYWVELAGTRAHAE
;
A
#
# COMPACT_ATOMS: atom_id res chain seq x y z
N MET A 1 18.85 13.46 -9.81
CA MET A 1 17.55 12.77 -9.59
C MET A 1 17.67 11.89 -8.35
N GLN A 2 16.79 12.04 -7.35
CA GLN A 2 16.82 11.24 -6.11
C GLN A 2 15.64 10.27 -6.09
N LEU A 3 15.89 8.99 -5.80
CA LEU A 3 14.86 7.99 -5.59
C LEU A 3 14.65 7.79 -4.08
N ARG A 4 13.41 7.95 -3.61
CA ARG A 4 13.05 7.80 -2.19
C ARG A 4 11.78 6.98 -2.03
N THR A 5 11.66 6.31 -0.90
CA THR A 5 10.40 5.67 -0.50
C THR A 5 9.44 6.72 0.05
N LEU A 6 8.12 6.50 -0.10
CA LEU A 6 7.11 7.45 0.38
C LEU A 6 7.22 7.74 1.88
N ALA A 7 7.49 6.72 2.69
CA ALA A 7 7.68 6.87 4.13
C ALA A 7 8.90 7.75 4.46
N SER A 8 10.01 7.61 3.74
CA SER A 8 11.22 8.43 3.95
C SER A 8 11.08 9.88 3.49
N ALA A 9 10.07 10.18 2.65
CA ALA A 9 9.81 11.53 2.15
C ALA A 9 8.97 12.38 3.11
N LYS A 10 8.41 11.79 4.18
CA LYS A 10 7.65 12.51 5.21
C LYS A 10 8.51 13.66 5.77
N GLY A 11 7.95 14.87 5.80
CA GLY A 11 8.63 16.07 6.30
C GLY A 11 9.56 16.77 5.31
N LEU A 12 9.86 16.15 4.16
CA LEU A 12 10.64 16.76 3.08
C LEU A 12 9.71 17.41 2.04
N GLN A 13 10.25 18.30 1.21
CA GLN A 13 9.55 18.87 0.06
C GLN A 13 10.49 18.95 -1.14
N PHE A 14 9.94 18.82 -2.34
CA PHE A 14 10.67 18.85 -3.59
C PHE A 14 9.95 19.75 -4.60
N PRO A 15 10.67 20.50 -5.46
CA PRO A 15 10.03 21.28 -6.52
C PRO A 15 9.13 20.42 -7.42
N LEU A 16 9.65 19.26 -7.84
CA LEU A 16 8.99 18.32 -8.74
C LEU A 16 8.94 16.92 -8.10
N VAL A 17 7.81 16.24 -8.24
CA VAL A 17 7.61 14.86 -7.74
C VAL A 17 7.05 13.96 -8.83
N PHE A 18 7.62 12.76 -8.97
CA PHE A 18 7.17 11.74 -9.92
C PHE A 18 6.80 10.47 -9.15
N LEU A 19 5.58 9.96 -9.35
CA LEU A 19 5.04 8.77 -8.68
C LEU A 19 4.75 7.65 -9.69
N PRO A 20 5.78 6.98 -10.24
CA PRO A 20 5.63 6.00 -11.31
C PRO A 20 4.90 4.71 -10.89
N LEU A 21 4.86 4.43 -9.59
CA LEU A 21 4.33 3.18 -9.02
C LEU A 21 3.10 3.38 -8.13
N ALA A 22 2.46 4.55 -8.17
CA ALA A 22 1.28 4.84 -7.34
C ALA A 22 0.11 3.87 -7.59
N TRP A 23 0.00 3.37 -8.82
CA TRP A 23 -1.03 2.41 -9.25
C TRP A 23 -0.78 0.99 -8.76
N ARG A 24 0.46 0.63 -8.41
CA ARG A 24 0.81 -0.76 -8.09
C ARG A 24 0.28 -1.12 -6.70
N ALA A 25 -0.66 -2.06 -6.64
CA ALA A 25 -1.01 -2.73 -5.39
C ALA A 25 0.24 -3.39 -4.80
N ASP A 26 0.46 -3.23 -3.49
CA ASP A 26 1.48 -4.01 -2.79
C ASP A 26 1.03 -5.47 -2.92
N GLY A 27 1.67 -6.18 -3.86
CA GLY A 27 1.17 -7.48 -4.32
C GLY A 27 0.90 -8.38 -3.13
N GLY A 28 -0.34 -8.85 -3.00
CA GLY A 28 -0.77 -9.88 -2.04
C GLY A 28 -0.11 -11.25 -2.25
N GLY A 29 1.08 -11.29 -2.84
CA GLY A 29 1.80 -12.50 -3.23
C GLY A 29 2.65 -13.12 -2.11
N ARG A 30 2.90 -12.40 -1.01
CA ARG A 30 3.35 -13.10 0.20
C ARG A 30 2.10 -13.55 0.94
N LYS A 31 1.83 -14.87 0.90
CA LYS A 31 0.95 -15.51 1.90
C LYS A 31 1.45 -15.05 3.26
N GLN A 32 0.80 -14.03 3.81
CA GLN A 32 1.08 -13.56 5.16
C GLN A 32 0.54 -14.66 6.06
N TYR A 33 1.44 -15.58 6.45
CA TYR A 33 1.14 -16.60 7.44
C TYR A 33 0.66 -15.94 8.75
N LEU A 34 1.24 -14.76 9.04
CA LEU A 34 0.93 -13.87 10.15
C LEU A 34 0.07 -12.69 9.67
N LEU A 35 -1.18 -12.62 10.10
CA LEU A 35 -2.02 -11.45 9.84
C LEU A 35 -1.90 -10.49 11.02
N ARG A 36 -1.52 -9.25 10.75
CA ARG A 36 -1.51 -8.17 11.75
C ARG A 36 -2.69 -7.25 11.48
N PHE A 37 -3.48 -7.00 12.50
CA PHE A 37 -4.66 -6.14 12.42
C PHE A 37 -4.96 -5.55 13.80
N HIS A 38 -5.79 -4.52 13.84
CA HIS A 38 -6.33 -3.95 15.06
C HIS A 38 -7.70 -4.58 15.36
N ASP A 39 -7.87 -5.06 16.59
CA ASP A 39 -9.13 -5.64 17.05
C ASP A 39 -10.20 -4.56 17.30
N ALA A 40 -11.38 -4.97 17.77
CA ALA A 40 -12.47 -4.03 18.07
C ALA A 40 -12.15 -3.02 19.19
N TRP A 41 -11.10 -3.25 19.96
CA TRP A 41 -10.61 -2.37 21.03
C TRP A 41 -9.34 -1.61 20.63
N ASP A 42 -9.03 -1.55 19.33
CA ASP A 42 -7.87 -0.88 18.75
C ASP A 42 -6.52 -1.45 19.22
N ARG A 43 -6.48 -2.74 19.57
CA ARG A 43 -5.25 -3.41 19.98
C ARG A 43 -4.61 -4.13 18.81
N LEU A 44 -3.32 -3.90 18.62
CA LEU A 44 -2.52 -4.63 17.65
C LEU A 44 -2.51 -6.13 18.00
N SER A 45 -3.13 -6.91 17.12
CA SER A 45 -3.33 -8.34 17.25
C SER A 45 -2.68 -9.10 16.09
N VAL A 46 -2.30 -10.35 16.35
CA VAL A 46 -1.71 -11.26 15.35
C VAL A 46 -2.49 -12.56 15.29
N ASP A 47 -3.01 -12.91 14.12
CA ASP A 47 -3.65 -14.21 13.89
C ASP A 47 -2.64 -15.25 13.38
N LEU A 48 -2.53 -16.37 14.13
CA LEU A 48 -1.63 -17.50 13.86
C LEU A 48 -2.33 -18.73 13.24
N GLY A 49 -3.61 -18.64 12.88
CA GLY A 49 -4.44 -19.74 12.37
C GLY A 49 -5.80 -19.87 13.04
N SER A 50 -6.42 -18.76 13.47
CA SER A 50 -7.71 -18.82 14.16
C SER A 50 -8.85 -19.23 13.22
N PRO A 51 -9.98 -19.76 13.75
CA PRO A 51 -11.20 -19.97 12.96
C PRO A 51 -11.74 -18.69 12.32
N ALA A 52 -11.45 -17.53 12.92
CA ALA A 52 -11.86 -16.20 12.43
C ALA A 52 -10.89 -15.58 11.42
N ARG A 53 -9.92 -16.35 10.89
CA ARG A 53 -8.86 -15.88 9.99
C ARG A 53 -9.39 -15.08 8.79
N VAL A 54 -10.52 -15.45 8.21
CA VAL A 54 -11.13 -14.75 7.06
C VAL A 54 -11.55 -13.32 7.45
N GLU A 55 -12.16 -13.14 8.62
CA GLU A 55 -12.53 -11.81 9.11
C GLU A 55 -11.28 -10.97 9.40
N HIS A 56 -10.28 -11.55 10.06
CA HIS A 56 -9.02 -10.88 10.35
C HIS A 56 -8.26 -10.48 9.06
N GLN A 57 -8.35 -11.29 8.00
CA GLN A 57 -7.81 -10.92 6.68
C GLN A 57 -8.47 -9.67 6.10
N GLN A 58 -9.80 -9.58 6.19
CA GLN A 58 -10.54 -8.41 5.69
C GLN A 58 -10.18 -7.15 6.48
N ARG A 59 -10.05 -7.24 7.80
CA ARG A 59 -9.59 -6.14 8.66
C ARG A 59 -8.18 -5.69 8.29
N ALA A 60 -7.23 -6.64 8.21
CA ALA A 60 -5.85 -6.35 7.80
C ALA A 60 -5.77 -5.71 6.40
N ALA A 61 -6.57 -6.19 5.44
CA ALA A 61 -6.60 -5.63 4.09
C ALA A 61 -7.14 -4.19 4.08
N ARG A 62 -8.18 -3.92 4.87
CA ARG A 62 -8.72 -2.57 5.04
C ARG A 62 -7.69 -1.62 5.65
N GLU A 63 -7.04 -2.01 6.75
CA GLU A 63 -5.99 -1.21 7.39
C GLU A 63 -4.83 -0.93 6.42
N ALA A 64 -4.41 -1.93 5.66
CA ALA A 64 -3.37 -1.76 4.64
C ALA A 64 -3.80 -0.75 3.56
N GLN A 65 -5.06 -0.79 3.12
CA GLN A 65 -5.60 0.18 2.16
C GLN A 65 -5.63 1.60 2.74
N GLU A 66 -6.03 1.74 4.01
CA GLU A 66 -6.05 3.02 4.72
C GLU A 66 -4.65 3.63 4.86
N GLU A 67 -3.64 2.83 5.23
CA GLU A 67 -2.24 3.31 5.27
C GLU A 67 -1.72 3.67 3.87
N ARG A 68 -2.07 2.89 2.83
CA ARG A 68 -1.68 3.23 1.45
C ARG A 68 -2.29 4.56 1.00
N ALA A 69 -3.53 4.85 1.36
CA ALA A 69 -4.14 6.16 1.12
C ALA A 69 -3.38 7.29 1.85
N ARG A 70 -2.97 7.05 3.10
CA ARG A 70 -2.13 7.97 3.88
C ARG A 70 -0.78 8.24 3.23
N LEU A 71 -0.12 7.20 2.72
CA LEU A 71 1.17 7.31 2.04
C LEU A 71 1.04 8.04 0.70
N LEU A 72 -0.05 7.79 -0.05
CA LEU A 72 -0.34 8.54 -1.26
C LEU A 72 -0.54 10.03 -0.98
N TYR A 73 -1.30 10.36 0.08
CA TYR A 73 -1.46 11.75 0.51
C TYR A 73 -0.12 12.42 0.85
N VAL A 74 0.74 11.72 1.60
CA VAL A 74 2.11 12.21 1.87
C VAL A 74 2.83 12.49 0.56
N ALA A 75 2.81 11.55 -0.38
CA ALA A 75 3.49 11.66 -1.67
C ALA A 75 3.03 12.88 -2.47
N LEU A 76 1.72 13.07 -2.61
CA LEU A 76 1.11 14.18 -3.35
C LEU A 76 1.47 15.54 -2.73
N THR A 77 1.56 15.61 -1.41
CA THR A 77 1.87 16.86 -0.69
C THR A 77 3.37 17.14 -0.58
N ARG A 78 4.25 16.32 -1.16
CA ARG A 78 5.70 16.63 -1.19
C ARG A 78 6.07 17.61 -2.31
N ALA A 79 5.23 17.74 -3.34
CA ALA A 79 5.50 18.61 -4.49
C ALA A 79 5.19 20.08 -4.16
N GLN A 80 6.11 20.97 -4.54
CA GLN A 80 5.89 22.42 -4.42
C GLN A 80 5.33 23.04 -5.71
N GLN A 81 5.71 22.51 -6.88
CA GLN A 81 5.35 23.09 -8.17
C GLN A 81 4.48 22.14 -9.00
N ALA A 82 4.91 20.88 -9.16
CA ALA A 82 4.18 19.90 -9.96
C ALA A 82 4.38 18.46 -9.46
N CYS A 83 3.33 17.66 -9.59
CA CYS A 83 3.31 16.24 -9.24
C CYS A 83 2.78 15.42 -10.42
N TRP A 84 3.56 14.45 -10.89
CA TRP A 84 3.13 13.49 -11.91
C TRP A 84 2.78 12.16 -11.27
N VAL A 85 1.54 11.72 -11.47
CA VAL A 85 1.05 10.43 -11.02
C VAL A 85 0.83 9.57 -12.25
N TYR A 86 1.47 8.41 -12.26
CA TYR A 86 1.35 7.47 -13.37
C TYR A 86 0.28 6.45 -13.02
N TRP A 87 -0.51 6.10 -14.03
CA TRP A 87 -1.48 5.00 -13.95
C TRP A 87 -1.24 4.07 -15.14
N VAL A 88 -1.32 2.77 -14.87
CA VAL A 88 -1.16 1.73 -15.89
C VAL A 88 -2.34 0.79 -15.76
N GLU A 89 -3.01 0.54 -16.88
CA GLU A 89 -3.95 -0.55 -17.00
C GLU A 89 -3.15 -1.82 -17.31
N LEU A 90 -3.17 -2.78 -16.38
CA LEU A 90 -2.62 -4.11 -16.64
C LEU A 90 -3.66 -4.89 -17.44
N ALA A 91 -3.53 -4.88 -18.77
CA ALA A 91 -4.26 -5.82 -19.62
C ALA A 91 -3.88 -7.25 -19.19
N GLY A 92 -4.88 -8.05 -18.83
CA GLY A 92 -4.68 -9.37 -18.20
C GLY A 92 -3.63 -10.20 -18.95
N THR A 93 -2.57 -10.56 -18.24
CA THR A 93 -1.63 -11.61 -18.65
C THR A 93 -2.47 -12.84 -19.00
N ARG A 94 -2.51 -13.18 -20.30
CA ARG A 94 -3.03 -14.47 -20.76
C ARG A 94 -2.28 -15.56 -19.98
N ALA A 95 -3.01 -16.25 -19.11
CA ALA A 95 -2.49 -17.45 -18.48
C ALA A 95 -2.25 -18.47 -19.60
N HIS A 96 -0.97 -18.79 -19.85
CA HIS A 96 -0.62 -19.98 -20.59
C HIS A 96 -1.03 -21.18 -19.74
N ALA A 97 -2.17 -21.78 -20.09
CA ALA A 97 -2.54 -23.13 -19.69
C ALA A 97 -2.14 -24.05 -20.86
N GLU A 98 -1.10 -24.85 -20.62
CA GLU A 98 -0.83 -26.09 -21.34
C GLU A 98 -1.19 -27.26 -20.42
#